data_AF-A0A7V3T5M2-F1
#
_entry.id   AF-A0A7V3T5M2-F1
#
_cell.length_a   1.000
_cell.length_b   1.000
_cell.length_c   1.000
_cell.angle_alpha   90.00
_cell.angle_beta   90.00
_cell.angle_gamma   90.00
#
_symmetry.space_group_name_H-M   'P 1'
#
loop_
_entity.id
_entity.type
_entity.pdbx_description
1 polymer ?
#
loop_
_entity_poly.entity_id
_entity_poly.type
_entity_poly.pdbx_seq_one_letter_code
_entity_poly.pdbx_strand_id
1 'polypeptide(L)' 'MSGAGVLLVNLGSPDAPTPDAVSRYLREFLLDRRVLDTPWPIR' A
#
# COMPACT_ATOMS: atom_id res chain seq x y z
N MET A 1 33.51 1.56 -11.90
CA MET A 1 32.55 2.63 -11.58
C MET A 1 31.17 2.01 -11.62
N SER A 2 30.44 2.03 -10.50
CA SER A 2 29.05 1.54 -10.48
C SER A 2 28.18 2.57 -11.21
N GLY A 3 27.47 2.15 -12.26
CA GLY A 3 26.55 3.02 -13.01
C GLY A 3 25.36 3.47 -12.16
N ALA A 4 24.61 4.46 -12.62
CA ALA A 4 23.39 4.91 -11.96
C ALA A 4 22.31 3.80 -12.02
N GLY A 5 21.73 3.47 -10.87
CA GLY A 5 20.60 2.54 -10.75
C GLY A 5 19.27 3.30 -10.68
N VAL A 6 18.21 2.71 -11.21
CA VAL A 6 16.85 3.26 -11.14
C VAL A 6 15.98 2.35 -10.29
N LEU A 7 15.23 2.92 -9.35
CA LEU A 7 14.25 2.22 -8.53
C LEU A 7 12.84 2.57 -9.02
N LEU A 8 12.16 1.59 -9.62
CA LEU A 8 10.74 1.68 -9.94
C LEU A 8 9.94 1.24 -8.73
N VAL A 9 9.05 2.12 -8.26
CA VAL A 9 8.15 1.83 -7.14
C VAL A 9 6.70 2.02 -7.56
N ASN A 10 5.85 1.16 -7.03
CA ASN A 10 4.40 1.25 -7.08
C ASN A 10 3.85 0.75 -5.74
N LEU A 11 2.59 1.04 -5.44
CA LEU A 11 1.90 0.55 -4.26
C LEU A 11 1.62 -0.96 -4.31
N GLY A 12 1.59 -1.53 -5.52
CA GLY A 12 1.14 -2.89 -5.75
C GLY A 12 -0.37 -2.96 -5.95
N SER A 13 -0.91 -4.16 -5.83
CA SER A 13 -2.33 -4.47 -5.98
C SER A 13 -2.63 -5.75 -5.19
N PRO A 14 -3.89 -6.03 -4.83
CA PRO A 14 -4.23 -7.28 -4.16
C PRO A 14 -3.89 -8.50 -5.02
N ASP A 15 -3.45 -9.59 -4.37
CA ASP A 15 -3.02 -10.84 -5.05
C ASP A 15 -4.12 -11.50 -5.90
N ALA A 16 -5.39 -11.23 -5.58
CA ALA A 16 -6.55 -11.74 -6.29
C ALA A 16 -7.73 -10.76 -6.22
N PRO A 17 -8.67 -10.79 -7.18
CA PRO A 17 -9.89 -9.99 -7.16
C PRO A 17 -10.97 -10.63 -6.27
N THR A 18 -10.60 -11.09 -5.08
CA THR A 18 -11.52 -11.68 -4.10
C THR A 18 -11.73 -10.74 -2.91
N PRO A 19 -12.89 -10.79 -2.23
CA PRO A 19 -13.14 -9.91 -1.08
C PRO A 19 -12.06 -9.99 0.00
N ASP A 20 -11.55 -11.19 0.30
CA ASP A 20 -10.53 -11.40 1.34
C ASP A 20 -9.19 -10.77 0.97
N ALA A 21 -8.74 -10.94 -0.28
CA ALA A 21 -7.48 -10.36 -0.75
C ALA A 21 -7.55 -8.83 -0.81
N VAL A 22 -8.68 -8.28 -1.24
CA VAL A 22 -8.95 -6.84 -1.28
C VAL A 22 -9.01 -6.26 0.14
N SER A 23 -9.72 -6.93 1.06
CA SER A 23 -9.84 -6.49 2.45
C SER A 23 -8.47 -6.38 3.13
N ARG A 24 -7.59 -7.38 2.94
CA ARG A 24 -6.22 -7.34 3.45
C ARG A 24 -5.42 -6.16 2.87
N TYR A 25 -5.44 -5.99 1.55
CA TYR A 25 -4.74 -4.87 0.88
C TYR A 25 -5.24 -3.51 1.37
N LEU A 26 -6.56 -3.30 1.42
CA LEU A 26 -7.13 -2.03 1.86
C LEU A 26 -6.80 -1.74 3.31
N ARG A 27 -6.80 -2.74 4.19
CA ARG A 27 -6.40 -2.56 5.59
C ARG A 27 -4.96 -2.07 5.71
N GLU A 28 -4.03 -2.65 4.94
CA GLU A 28 -2.63 -2.21 4.93
C GLU A 28 -2.49 -0.80 4.38
N PHE A 29 -3.20 -0.47 3.30
CA PHE A 29 -3.14 0.83 2.64
C PHE A 29 -3.78 1.96 3.47
N LEU A 30 -4.99 1.75 4.01
CA LEU A 30 -5.75 2.78 4.71
C LEU A 30 -5.23 3.07 6.12
N LEU A 31 -4.62 2.07 6.79
CA LEU A 31 -4.00 2.27 8.10
C LEU A 31 -2.64 2.99 8.04
N ASP A 32 -2.06 3.16 6.84
CA ASP A 32 -0.84 3.95 6.68
C ASP A 32 -1.16 5.44 6.93
N ARG A 33 -0.46 6.02 7.92
CA ARG A 33 -0.62 7.43 8.29
C ARG A 33 -0.24 8.40 7.16
N ARG A 34 0.51 7.94 6.17
CA ARG A 34 0.92 8.70 4.99
C ARG A 34 -0.16 8.72 3.90
N VAL A 35 -1.16 7.84 3.99
CA VAL A 35 -2.27 7.73 3.03
C VAL A 35 -3.48 8.51 3.52
N LEU A 36 -3.84 8.39 4.80
CA LEU A 36 -4.95 9.11 5.42
C LEU A 36 -4.49 9.96 6.59
N ASP A 37 -4.95 11.22 6.65
CA ASP A 37 -4.63 12.16 7.74
C ASP A 37 -5.56 12.06 8.97
N THR A 38 -6.48 11.11 8.99
CA THR A 38 -7.43 10.93 10.11
C THR A 38 -6.79 10.24 11.33
N PRO A 39 -7.33 10.37 12.56
CA PRO A 39 -6.81 9.63 13.72
C PRO A 39 -6.97 8.10 13.58
N TRP A 40 -6.08 7.32 14.20
CA TRP A 40 -6.07 5.85 14.12
C TRP A 40 -7.42 5.14 14.38
N PRO A 41 -8.32 5.62 15.27
CA PRO A 41 -9.58 4.92 15.52
C PRO A 41 -10.57 4.99 14.35
N ILE A 42 -10.35 5.90 13.39
CA ILE A 42 -11.23 6.13 12.24
C ILE A 42 -10.50 6.00 10.89
N ARG A 43 -9.26 5.50 10.89
CA ARG A 43 -8.55 5.03 9.68
C ARG A 43 -8.92 3.58 9.44
#